data_AF-A0A3A5AXY6-F1
#
_entry.id   AF-A0A3A5AXY6-F1
#
_cell.length_a   1.000
_cell.length_b   1.000
_cell.length_c   1.000
_cell.angle_alpha   90.00
_cell.angle_beta   90.00
_cell.angle_gamma   90.00
#
_symmetry.space_group_name_H-M   'P 1'
#
loop_
_entity.id
_entity.type
_entity.pdbx_description
1 polymer ?
#
loop_
_entity_poly.entity_id
_entity_poly.type
_entity_poly.pdbx_seq_one_letter_code
_entity_poly.pdbx_strand_id
1 'polypeptide(L)'
;MSAWRTESCEQCGAAFYVREDWDRPPRYCKSCREERAAKWYDKSCRHCGGTLRVCVDWDRIPDYHKECAWTEKPCEICGYGIRIHRGWNNPPRRHKECRASVAPKTVSCAQCGKLFTISTGTQLKCKENGWDLPTRCQECKHDALLIKGAVGALRDTFRVPLETTIEKRGILFTDKVAVVRNARTGDVLAEVTMSKEGCFSTKRVAVATDARSGDEIARTRDGHEGNFVQRRTAETCSSATGDQTHTTRMAEQGVFVRKRLAKTERASHGEDSVISRVVKRGWFFVKKVIETDRE
;
A
#
# COMPACT_ATOMS: atom_id res chain seq x y z
N MET A 1 25.60 -79.11 -17.08
CA MET A 1 26.47 -78.08 -17.70
C MET A 1 25.56 -76.92 -18.04
N SER A 2 25.70 -75.77 -17.39
CA SER A 2 24.84 -74.61 -17.67
C SER A 2 25.14 -74.07 -19.06
N ALA A 3 24.15 -74.15 -19.95
CA ALA A 3 24.23 -73.68 -21.33
C ALA A 3 24.12 -72.14 -21.38
N TRP A 4 24.82 -71.56 -22.36
CA TRP A 4 24.86 -70.12 -22.61
C TRP A 4 24.14 -69.85 -23.93
N ARG A 5 23.30 -68.81 -23.95
CA ARG A 5 22.65 -68.31 -25.17
C ARG A 5 23.12 -66.89 -25.48
N THR A 6 23.05 -66.54 -26.76
CA THR A 6 23.41 -65.21 -27.25
C THR A 6 22.16 -64.34 -27.35
N GLU A 7 22.19 -63.15 -26.76
CA GLU A 7 21.13 -62.14 -26.84
C GLU A 7 21.70 -60.82 -27.37
N SER A 8 20.86 -59.97 -27.96
CA SER A 8 21.27 -58.66 -28.50
C SER A 8 20.94 -57.52 -27.53
N CYS A 9 21.86 -56.57 -27.37
CA CYS A 9 21.66 -55.39 -26.53
C CYS A 9 20.61 -54.43 -27.14
N GLU A 10 19.57 -54.07 -26.38
CA GLU A 10 18.52 -53.14 -26.83
C GLU A 10 19.02 -51.72 -27.15
N GLN A 11 20.18 -51.29 -26.65
CA GLN A 11 20.71 -49.94 -26.86
C GLN A 11 21.69 -49.82 -28.03
N CYS A 12 22.57 -50.81 -28.22
CA CYS A 12 23.64 -50.75 -29.23
C CYS A 12 23.60 -51.90 -30.25
N GLY A 13 22.68 -52.87 -30.10
CA GLY A 13 22.56 -54.04 -30.97
C GLY A 13 23.65 -55.10 -30.79
N ALA A 14 24.67 -54.86 -29.94
CA ALA A 14 25.76 -55.81 -29.74
C ALA A 14 25.29 -57.12 -29.11
N ALA A 15 25.79 -58.25 -29.64
CA ALA A 15 25.55 -59.57 -29.09
C ALA A 15 26.32 -59.78 -27.77
N PHE A 16 25.67 -60.38 -26.78
CA PHE A 16 26.30 -60.78 -25.51
C PHE A 16 25.74 -62.10 -25.00
N TYR A 17 26.57 -62.82 -24.23
CA TYR A 17 26.21 -64.13 -23.71
C TYR A 17 25.46 -64.00 -22.37
N VAL A 18 24.33 -64.69 -22.25
CA VAL A 18 23.58 -64.85 -21.00
C VAL A 18 23.43 -66.33 -20.69
N ARG A 19 23.32 -66.67 -19.41
CA ARG A 19 23.06 -68.05 -19.03
C ARG A 19 21.59 -68.39 -19.27
N GLU A 20 21.32 -69.60 -19.73
CA GLU A 20 19.96 -70.05 -20.03
C GLU A 20 19.08 -70.20 -18.77
N ASP A 21 19.69 -70.41 -17.61
CA ASP A 21 19.04 -70.56 -16.30
C ASP A 21 18.67 -69.22 -15.63
N TRP A 22 18.89 -68.09 -16.30
CA TRP A 22 18.50 -66.78 -15.78
C TRP A 22 17.03 -66.47 -16.05
N ASP A 23 16.20 -66.41 -15.00
CA ASP A 23 14.78 -66.01 -15.07
C ASP A 23 14.56 -64.58 -15.59
N ARG A 24 15.55 -63.70 -15.36
CA ARG A 24 15.52 -62.28 -15.78
C ARG A 24 16.89 -61.87 -16.35
N PRO A 25 17.20 -62.28 -17.59
CA PRO A 25 18.47 -61.93 -18.19
C PRO A 25 18.57 -60.41 -18.42
N PRO A 26 19.77 -59.81 -18.34
CA PRO A 26 19.98 -58.39 -18.61
C PRO A 26 19.54 -58.02 -20.02
N ARG A 27 18.91 -56.85 -20.17
CA ARG A 27 18.50 -56.29 -21.48
C ARG A 27 19.60 -55.53 -22.23
N TYR A 28 20.67 -55.18 -21.52
CA TYR A 28 21.77 -54.38 -22.02
C TYR A 28 23.10 -55.10 -21.80
N CYS A 29 24.02 -54.99 -22.76
CA CYS A 29 25.38 -55.48 -22.61
C CYS A 29 26.11 -54.76 -21.45
N LYS A 30 27.27 -55.29 -21.04
CA LYS A 30 28.04 -54.74 -19.90
C LYS A 30 28.37 -53.25 -20.08
N SER A 31 28.88 -52.85 -21.26
CA SER A 31 29.23 -51.47 -21.55
C SER A 31 28.05 -50.50 -21.47
N CYS A 32 26.90 -50.84 -22.07
CA CYS A 32 25.71 -49.98 -22.00
C CYS A 32 25.13 -49.89 -20.57
N ARG A 33 25.30 -50.91 -19.72
CA ARG A 33 24.93 -50.81 -18.30
C ARG A 33 25.84 -49.87 -17.54
N GLU A 34 27.14 -49.90 -17.81
CA GLU A 34 28.13 -49.00 -17.20
C GLU A 34 27.89 -47.54 -17.63
N GLU A 35 27.62 -47.30 -18.91
CA GLU A 35 27.23 -45.97 -19.42
C GLU A 35 25.96 -45.45 -18.74
N ARG A 36 24.95 -46.31 -18.59
CA ARG A 36 23.71 -45.95 -17.89
C ARG A 36 23.95 -45.69 -16.41
N ALA A 37 24.81 -46.46 -15.76
CA ALA A 37 25.16 -46.25 -14.36
C ALA A 37 25.94 -44.92 -14.16
N ALA A 38 26.80 -44.57 -15.11
CA ALA A 38 27.60 -43.34 -15.08
C ALA A 38 26.77 -42.05 -15.20
N LYS A 39 25.55 -42.14 -15.75
CA LYS A 39 24.60 -41.02 -15.81
C LYS A 39 23.97 -40.67 -14.46
N TRP A 40 24.09 -41.55 -13.47
CA TRP A 40 23.58 -41.30 -12.13
C TRP A 40 24.67 -40.78 -11.22
N TYR A 41 24.37 -39.69 -10.53
CA TYR A 41 25.26 -39.10 -9.55
C TYR A 41 24.50 -38.71 -8.29
N ASP A 42 25.27 -38.46 -7.23
CA ASP A 42 24.75 -38.13 -5.92
C ASP A 42 24.82 -36.62 -5.71
N LYS A 43 23.70 -36.01 -5.33
CA LYS A 43 23.57 -34.60 -4.98
C LYS A 43 23.04 -34.49 -3.55
N SER A 44 23.45 -33.47 -2.80
CA SER A 44 22.90 -33.25 -1.46
C SER A 44 21.54 -32.54 -1.50
N CYS A 45 20.61 -33.01 -0.67
CA CYS A 45 19.32 -32.34 -0.44
C CYS A 45 19.53 -31.03 0.31
N ARG A 46 19.01 -29.93 -0.25
CA ARG A 46 19.19 -28.59 0.33
C ARG A 46 18.49 -28.39 1.68
N HIS A 47 17.59 -29.28 2.10
CA HIS A 47 16.90 -29.17 3.39
C HIS A 47 17.52 -30.04 4.50
N CYS A 48 17.68 -31.35 4.26
CA CYS A 48 18.15 -32.30 5.27
C CYS A 48 19.63 -32.68 5.12
N GLY A 49 20.29 -32.29 4.02
CA GLY A 49 21.67 -32.67 3.72
C GLY A 49 21.85 -34.11 3.20
N GLY A 50 20.81 -34.95 3.27
CA GLY A 50 20.86 -36.34 2.80
C GLY A 50 21.06 -36.47 1.29
N THR A 51 21.52 -37.64 0.86
CA THR A 51 21.87 -37.90 -0.54
C THR A 51 20.64 -38.10 -1.44
N LEU A 52 20.67 -37.47 -2.62
CA LEU A 52 19.72 -37.61 -3.73
C LEU A 52 20.44 -38.29 -4.90
N ARG A 53 20.00 -39.49 -5.28
CA ARG A 53 20.47 -40.17 -6.49
C ARG A 53 19.72 -39.59 -7.69
N VAL A 54 20.40 -38.82 -8.53
CA VAL A 54 19.81 -38.10 -9.66
C VAL A 54 20.46 -38.51 -10.97
N CYS A 55 19.70 -38.46 -12.06
CA CYS A 55 20.20 -38.75 -13.40
C CYS A 55 20.43 -37.42 -14.14
N VAL A 56 21.55 -37.31 -14.87
CA VAL A 56 21.88 -36.13 -15.69
C VAL A 56 20.86 -35.85 -16.79
N ASP A 57 20.15 -36.89 -17.26
CA ASP A 57 19.17 -36.79 -18.34
C ASP A 57 17.79 -36.26 -17.86
N TRP A 58 17.62 -35.92 -16.58
CA TRP A 58 16.36 -35.38 -16.08
C TRP A 58 16.19 -33.90 -16.41
N ASP A 59 15.10 -33.54 -17.09
CA ASP A 59 14.75 -32.14 -17.44
C ASP A 59 14.71 -31.20 -16.23
N ARG A 60 14.35 -31.73 -15.05
CA ARG A 60 14.28 -30.97 -13.80
C ARG A 60 14.87 -31.79 -12.66
N ILE A 61 16.17 -31.59 -12.42
CA ILE A 61 16.91 -32.22 -11.34
C ILE A 61 16.41 -31.68 -9.98
N PRO A 62 15.86 -32.52 -9.09
CA PRO A 62 15.38 -32.06 -7.79
C PRO A 62 16.47 -31.48 -6.90
N ASP A 63 16.11 -30.48 -6.11
CA ASP A 63 16.95 -29.91 -5.04
C ASP A 63 16.65 -30.51 -3.65
N TYR A 64 15.54 -31.24 -3.53
CA TYR A 64 15.02 -31.75 -2.27
C TYR A 64 14.50 -33.18 -2.45
N HIS A 65 14.51 -34.00 -1.39
CA HIS A 65 13.72 -35.24 -1.36
C HIS A 65 12.22 -34.93 -1.48
N LYS A 66 11.43 -35.93 -1.91
CA LYS A 66 9.98 -35.78 -2.09
C LYS A 66 9.28 -35.30 -0.81
N GLU A 67 9.73 -35.78 0.34
CA GLU A 67 9.27 -35.42 1.68
C GLU A 67 9.84 -34.09 2.16
N CYS A 68 11.06 -33.74 1.76
CA CYS A 68 11.73 -32.48 2.15
C CYS A 68 11.24 -31.27 1.35
N ALA A 69 10.78 -31.50 0.12
CA ALA A 69 10.37 -30.46 -0.83
C ALA A 69 9.19 -29.61 -0.34
N TRP A 70 8.35 -30.16 0.54
CA TRP A 70 7.13 -29.52 1.01
C TRP A 70 7.22 -29.10 2.46
N THR A 71 6.56 -28.01 2.80
CA THR A 71 6.39 -27.54 4.18
C THR A 71 5.02 -26.90 4.33
N GLU A 72 4.53 -26.82 5.55
CA GLU A 72 3.25 -26.21 5.88
C GLU A 72 3.50 -24.89 6.60
N LYS A 73 2.84 -23.82 6.15
CA LYS A 73 2.86 -22.50 6.80
C LYS A 73 1.43 -22.07 7.10
N PRO A 74 1.18 -21.28 8.16
CA PRO A 74 -0.18 -20.80 8.45
C PRO A 74 -0.64 -19.78 7.40
N CYS A 75 -1.90 -19.85 7.01
CA CYS A 75 -2.55 -18.87 6.16
C CYS A 75 -2.79 -17.56 6.93
N GLU A 76 -2.40 -16.42 6.35
CA GLU A 76 -2.54 -15.08 6.96
C GLU A 76 -4.00 -14.67 7.24
N ILE A 77 -5.00 -15.40 6.73
CA ILE A 77 -6.43 -15.04 6.85
C ILE A 77 -7.17 -15.96 7.83
N CYS A 78 -7.02 -17.27 7.68
CA CYS A 78 -7.78 -18.26 8.43
C CYS A 78 -6.94 -19.05 9.45
N GLY A 79 -5.62 -18.87 9.46
CA GLY A 79 -4.70 -19.59 10.36
C GLY A 79 -4.43 -21.04 9.97
N TYR A 80 -5.26 -21.68 9.14
CA TYR A 80 -5.04 -23.04 8.67
C TYR A 80 -3.79 -23.16 7.80
N GLY A 81 -3.16 -24.34 7.83
CA GLY A 81 -1.95 -24.61 7.09
C GLY A 81 -2.15 -24.55 5.57
N ILE A 82 -1.14 -24.01 4.88
CA ILE A 82 -0.97 -24.05 3.44
C ILE A 82 0.29 -24.85 3.11
N ARG A 83 0.12 -25.89 2.29
CA ARG A 83 1.20 -26.72 1.78
C ARG A 83 1.94 -25.98 0.68
N ILE A 84 3.21 -25.66 0.91
CA ILE A 84 4.06 -24.90 -0.02
C ILE A 84 5.34 -25.65 -0.34
N HIS A 85 5.86 -25.46 -1.55
CA HIS A 85 7.13 -26.04 -1.97
C HIS A 85 8.29 -25.12 -1.56
N ARG A 86 9.36 -25.67 -0.99
CA ARG A 86 10.52 -24.90 -0.48
C ARG A 86 11.30 -24.18 -1.58
N GLY A 87 11.29 -24.73 -2.79
CA GLY A 87 11.92 -24.11 -3.98
C GLY A 87 11.11 -23.01 -4.66
N TRP A 88 9.95 -22.61 -4.13
CA TRP A 88 9.18 -21.50 -4.72
C TRP A 88 9.75 -20.14 -4.30
N ASN A 89 10.08 -19.29 -5.27
CA ASN A 89 10.53 -17.91 -5.00
C ASN A 89 9.41 -17.03 -4.42
N ASN A 90 8.16 -17.26 -4.83
CA ASN A 90 7.00 -16.53 -4.35
C ASN A 90 5.87 -17.49 -3.93
N PRO A 91 6.02 -18.18 -2.78
CA PRO A 91 5.03 -19.14 -2.33
C PRO A 91 3.75 -18.41 -1.91
N PRO A 92 2.57 -19.03 -2.11
CA PRO A 92 1.31 -18.47 -1.66
C PRO A 92 1.30 -18.36 -0.14
N ARG A 93 0.87 -17.21 0.35
CA ARG A 93 0.73 -16.93 1.80
C ARG A 93 -0.68 -17.19 2.33
N ARG A 94 -1.63 -17.42 1.41
CA ARG A 94 -3.07 -17.49 1.65
C ARG A 94 -3.67 -18.53 0.72
N HIS A 95 -4.70 -19.25 1.18
CA HIS A 95 -5.49 -20.11 0.31
C HIS A 95 -6.15 -19.29 -0.81
N LYS A 96 -6.45 -19.96 -1.94
CA LYS A 96 -7.09 -19.32 -3.10
C LYS A 96 -8.47 -18.78 -2.73
N GLU A 97 -9.21 -19.53 -1.94
CA GLU A 97 -10.55 -19.21 -1.44
C GLU A 97 -10.49 -18.06 -0.44
N CYS A 98 -9.51 -18.10 0.48
CA CYS A 98 -9.27 -17.01 1.42
C CYS A 98 -8.95 -15.70 0.68
N ARG A 99 -8.10 -15.76 -0.36
CA ARG A 99 -7.79 -14.59 -1.19
C ARG A 99 -9.02 -14.04 -1.90
N ALA A 100 -9.91 -14.91 -2.39
CA ALA A 100 -11.15 -14.49 -3.04
C ALA A 100 -12.11 -13.78 -2.05
N SER A 101 -12.18 -14.24 -0.81
CA SER A 101 -13.06 -13.63 0.21
C SER A 101 -12.70 -12.17 0.56
N VAL A 102 -11.43 -11.79 0.39
CA VAL A 102 -10.91 -10.42 0.61
C VAL A 102 -10.42 -9.78 -0.68
N ALA A 103 -11.10 -10.05 -1.79
CA ALA A 103 -10.81 -9.40 -3.06
C ALA A 103 -10.86 -7.86 -2.94
N PRO A 104 -10.05 -7.12 -3.74
CA PRO A 104 -10.10 -5.66 -3.76
C PRO A 104 -11.53 -5.15 -4.00
N LYS A 105 -11.95 -4.16 -3.21
CA LYS A 105 -13.30 -3.59 -3.29
C LYS A 105 -13.23 -2.17 -3.82
N THR A 106 -14.05 -1.84 -4.80
CA THR A 106 -14.20 -0.47 -5.30
C THR A 106 -15.32 0.21 -4.54
N VAL A 107 -15.03 1.36 -3.93
CA VAL A 107 -16.01 2.14 -3.16
C VAL A 107 -15.98 3.60 -3.61
N SER A 108 -17.11 4.30 -3.49
CA SER A 108 -17.19 5.73 -3.76
C SER A 108 -16.66 6.54 -2.57
N CYS A 109 -15.83 7.54 -2.87
CA CYS A 109 -15.35 8.48 -1.87
C CYS A 109 -16.50 9.30 -1.30
N ALA A 110 -16.76 9.19 0.01
CA ALA A 110 -17.76 9.99 0.71
C ALA A 110 -17.50 11.51 0.59
N GLN A 111 -16.25 11.89 0.30
CA GLN A 111 -15.93 13.26 -0.08
C GLN A 111 -16.26 13.51 -1.56
N CYS A 112 -15.38 13.20 -2.51
CA CYS A 112 -15.53 13.64 -3.90
C CYS A 112 -16.42 12.77 -4.80
N GLY A 113 -16.99 11.68 -4.31
CA GLY A 113 -17.79 10.74 -5.13
C GLY A 113 -16.96 9.83 -6.05
N LYS A 114 -15.69 10.16 -6.31
CA LYS A 114 -14.77 9.35 -7.14
C LYS A 114 -14.63 7.93 -6.58
N LEU A 115 -14.68 6.95 -7.48
CA LEU A 115 -14.43 5.55 -7.15
C LEU A 115 -12.94 5.34 -6.83
N PHE A 116 -12.66 4.59 -5.78
CA PHE A 116 -11.31 4.15 -5.45
C PHE A 116 -11.29 2.72 -4.93
N THR A 117 -10.16 2.05 -5.14
CA THR A 117 -10.01 0.63 -4.81
C THR A 117 -9.35 0.46 -3.45
N ILE A 118 -9.99 -0.31 -2.57
CA ILE A 118 -9.42 -0.75 -1.30
C ILE A 118 -8.72 -2.08 -1.55
N SER A 119 -7.39 -2.07 -1.45
CA SER A 119 -6.57 -3.26 -1.62
C SER A 119 -6.88 -4.33 -0.56
N THR A 120 -6.64 -5.60 -0.89
CA THR A 120 -6.73 -6.71 0.06
C THR A 120 -5.87 -6.47 1.30
N GLY A 121 -4.66 -5.91 1.15
CA GLY A 121 -3.78 -5.60 2.28
C GLY A 121 -4.39 -4.56 3.23
N THR A 122 -5.01 -3.51 2.68
CA THR A 122 -5.72 -2.50 3.50
C THR A 122 -6.90 -3.11 4.23
N GLN A 123 -7.68 -3.99 3.58
CA GLN A 123 -8.81 -4.67 4.22
C GLN A 123 -8.36 -5.56 5.39
N LEU A 124 -7.28 -6.33 5.21
CA LEU A 124 -6.71 -7.15 6.27
C LEU A 124 -6.20 -6.30 7.44
N LYS A 125 -5.43 -5.25 7.15
CA LYS A 125 -4.91 -4.34 8.19
C LYS A 125 -6.02 -3.65 8.97
N CYS A 126 -7.11 -3.25 8.30
CA CYS A 126 -8.29 -2.71 8.97
C CYS A 126 -8.92 -3.76 9.90
N LYS A 127 -9.11 -5.00 9.42
CA LYS A 127 -9.68 -6.08 10.22
C LYS A 127 -8.82 -6.43 11.43
N GLU A 128 -7.50 -6.54 11.26
CA GLU A 128 -6.53 -6.85 12.33
C GLU A 128 -6.53 -5.82 13.46
N ASN A 129 -6.66 -4.53 13.11
CA ASN A 129 -6.64 -3.44 14.08
C ASN A 129 -8.04 -3.02 14.57
N GLY A 130 -9.11 -3.72 14.13
CA GLY A 130 -10.48 -3.33 14.44
C GLY A 130 -10.90 -1.97 13.86
N TRP A 131 -10.30 -1.55 12.74
CA TRP A 131 -10.59 -0.28 12.08
C TRP A 131 -11.65 -0.43 10.99
N ASP A 132 -12.45 0.61 10.83
CA ASP A 132 -13.35 0.74 9.68
C ASP A 132 -12.58 0.89 8.36
N LEU A 133 -13.21 0.47 7.27
CA LEU A 133 -12.67 0.68 5.93
C LEU A 133 -12.61 2.17 5.58
N PRO A 134 -11.58 2.60 4.82
CA PRO A 134 -11.49 3.99 4.39
C PRO A 134 -12.73 4.43 3.62
N THR A 135 -13.33 5.56 4.03
CA THR A 135 -14.47 6.19 3.35
C THR A 135 -14.05 7.32 2.40
N ARG A 136 -12.77 7.67 2.39
CA ARG A 136 -12.20 8.80 1.63
C ARG A 136 -11.03 8.32 0.80
N CYS A 137 -11.00 8.72 -0.47
CA CYS A 137 -9.88 8.45 -1.37
C CYS A 137 -8.60 9.15 -0.91
N GLN A 138 -7.47 8.71 -1.45
CA GLN A 138 -6.16 9.28 -1.13
C GLN A 138 -6.12 10.79 -1.44
N GLU A 139 -6.60 11.20 -2.60
CA GLU A 139 -6.65 12.61 -3.01
C GLU A 139 -7.37 13.48 -1.98
N CYS A 140 -8.59 13.14 -1.57
CA CYS A 140 -9.30 13.96 -0.58
C CYS A 140 -8.67 13.93 0.82
N LYS A 141 -7.95 12.85 1.17
CA LYS A 141 -7.11 12.83 2.38
C LYS A 141 -5.94 13.81 2.25
N HIS A 142 -5.39 13.97 1.05
CA HIS A 142 -4.29 14.90 0.77
C HIS A 142 -4.77 16.35 0.76
N ASP A 143 -5.88 16.63 0.08
CA ASP A 143 -6.54 17.94 0.02
C ASP A 143 -6.90 18.46 1.42
N ALA A 144 -7.29 17.57 2.34
CA ALA A 144 -7.65 17.95 3.69
C ALA A 144 -6.51 18.62 4.47
N LEU A 145 -5.24 18.33 4.17
CA LEU A 145 -4.11 19.02 4.80
C LEU A 145 -3.90 20.40 4.19
N LEU A 146 -3.98 20.50 2.86
CA LEU A 146 -3.84 21.77 2.12
C LEU A 146 -4.94 22.77 2.51
N ILE A 147 -6.19 22.32 2.56
CA ILE A 147 -7.33 23.14 3.00
C ILE A 147 -7.13 23.62 4.44
N LYS A 148 -6.66 22.76 5.35
CA LYS A 148 -6.38 23.16 6.73
C LYS A 148 -5.25 24.17 6.81
N GLY A 149 -4.21 24.05 5.98
CA GLY A 149 -3.13 25.03 5.93
C GLY A 149 -3.60 26.40 5.43
N ALA A 150 -4.40 26.43 4.36
CA ALA A 150 -5.02 27.64 3.87
C ALA A 150 -5.90 28.31 4.95
N VAL A 151 -6.79 27.53 5.58
CA VAL A 151 -7.65 28.02 6.68
C VAL A 151 -6.83 28.51 7.88
N GLY A 152 -5.76 27.81 8.23
CA GLY A 152 -4.84 28.22 9.30
C GLY A 152 -4.19 29.58 9.02
N ALA A 153 -3.71 29.80 7.79
CA ALA A 153 -3.10 31.07 7.38
C ALA A 153 -4.10 32.24 7.38
N LEU A 154 -5.38 31.98 7.05
CA LEU A 154 -6.43 33.01 7.08
C LEU A 154 -6.68 33.59 8.48
N ARG A 155 -6.22 32.92 9.55
CA ARG A 155 -6.33 33.42 10.93
C ARG A 155 -5.55 34.71 11.18
N ASP A 156 -4.48 34.94 10.42
CA ASP A 156 -3.68 36.15 10.54
C ASP A 156 -4.28 37.32 9.76
N THR A 157 -4.95 37.02 8.65
CA THR A 157 -5.76 37.99 7.90
C THR A 157 -6.99 38.41 8.70
N PHE A 158 -7.71 37.43 9.25
CA PHE A 158 -8.96 37.65 9.98
C PHE A 158 -8.76 37.46 11.48
N ARG A 159 -8.65 38.57 12.22
CA ARG A 159 -8.50 38.59 13.69
C ARG A 159 -9.79 38.23 14.46
N VAL A 160 -10.65 37.39 13.88
CA VAL A 160 -11.92 36.92 14.45
C VAL A 160 -11.95 35.39 14.43
N PRO A 161 -12.54 34.72 15.43
CA PRO A 161 -12.58 33.26 15.45
C PRO A 161 -13.22 32.73 14.16
N LEU A 162 -12.62 31.69 13.58
CA LEU A 162 -13.01 31.17 12.27
C LEU A 162 -13.71 29.83 12.42
N GLU A 163 -14.85 29.69 11.75
CA GLU A 163 -15.57 28.44 11.59
C GLU A 163 -15.55 28.05 10.11
N THR A 164 -15.02 26.87 9.79
CA THR A 164 -14.97 26.41 8.39
C THR A 164 -15.87 25.20 8.16
N THR A 165 -16.69 25.28 7.11
CA THR A 165 -17.55 24.19 6.65
C THR A 165 -17.26 23.82 5.21
N ILE A 166 -17.26 22.52 4.90
CA ILE A 166 -17.10 22.04 3.52
C ILE A 166 -18.49 21.99 2.88
N GLU A 167 -18.75 22.90 1.95
CA GLU A 167 -19.96 22.97 1.16
C GLU A 167 -19.71 22.33 -0.23
N LYS A 168 -20.75 21.76 -0.83
CA LYS A 168 -20.71 21.28 -2.23
C LYS A 168 -21.45 22.30 -3.08
N ARG A 169 -20.79 22.85 -4.11
CA ARG A 169 -21.41 23.76 -5.08
C ARG A 169 -21.33 23.16 -6.48
N GLY A 170 -22.32 23.45 -7.32
CA GLY A 170 -22.41 22.98 -8.72
C GLY A 170 -23.38 21.82 -8.96
N ILE A 171 -24.02 21.82 -10.15
CA ILE A 171 -25.03 20.85 -10.58
C ILE A 171 -24.40 19.60 -11.24
N LEU A 172 -23.21 19.75 -11.86
CA LEU A 172 -22.56 18.70 -12.67
C LEU A 172 -21.21 18.22 -12.10
N PHE A 173 -20.46 19.10 -11.46
CA PHE A 173 -19.24 18.78 -10.72
C PHE A 173 -19.38 19.40 -9.34
N THR A 174 -19.42 18.58 -8.28
CA THR A 174 -19.53 19.10 -6.92
C THR A 174 -18.17 19.63 -6.48
N ASP A 175 -17.82 20.82 -6.91
CA ASP A 175 -16.64 21.50 -6.41
C ASP A 175 -16.85 21.76 -4.93
N LYS A 176 -15.92 21.21 -4.15
CA LYS A 176 -15.96 21.33 -2.70
C LYS A 176 -15.26 22.61 -2.32
N VAL A 177 -16.03 23.51 -1.75
CA VAL A 177 -15.55 24.79 -1.27
C VAL A 177 -15.54 24.72 0.25
N ALA A 178 -14.38 24.96 0.84
CA ALA A 178 -14.29 25.21 2.27
C ALA A 178 -14.65 26.67 2.51
N VAL A 179 -15.85 26.90 3.05
CA VAL A 179 -16.38 28.23 3.34
C VAL A 179 -15.96 28.60 4.75
N VAL A 180 -15.21 29.69 4.88
CA VAL A 180 -14.67 30.21 6.13
C VAL A 180 -15.56 31.35 6.60
N ARG A 181 -16.11 31.20 7.79
CA ARG A 181 -17.05 32.15 8.39
C ARG A 181 -16.48 32.73 9.67
N ASN A 182 -16.91 33.94 10.02
CA ASN A 182 -16.77 34.46 11.36
C ASN A 182 -17.62 33.61 12.31
N ALA A 183 -16.99 32.95 13.28
CA ALA A 183 -17.68 32.06 14.21
C ALA A 183 -18.69 32.78 15.13
N ARG A 184 -18.56 34.11 15.29
CA ARG A 184 -19.48 34.93 16.10
C ARG A 184 -20.69 35.42 15.32
N THR A 185 -20.47 35.90 14.09
CA THR A 185 -21.53 36.55 13.29
C THR A 185 -22.12 35.65 12.22
N GLY A 186 -21.40 34.61 11.78
CA GLY A 186 -21.80 33.72 10.69
C GLY A 186 -21.44 34.24 9.29
N ASP A 187 -20.90 35.46 9.19
CA ASP A 187 -20.53 36.11 7.93
C ASP A 187 -19.46 35.32 7.19
N VAL A 188 -19.62 35.14 5.88
CA VAL A 188 -18.59 34.52 5.03
C VAL A 188 -17.44 35.52 4.85
N LEU A 189 -16.23 35.10 5.20
CA LEU A 189 -15.01 35.91 5.11
C LEU A 189 -14.16 35.48 3.92
N ALA A 190 -14.03 34.18 3.70
CA ALA A 190 -13.21 33.63 2.63
C ALA A 190 -13.71 32.27 2.16
N GLU A 191 -13.28 31.89 0.97
CA GLU A 191 -13.53 30.59 0.37
C GLU A 191 -12.21 29.93 0.00
N VAL A 192 -12.08 28.65 0.32
CA VAL A 192 -10.90 27.84 -0.04
C VAL A 192 -11.32 26.78 -1.05
N THR A 193 -10.73 26.84 -2.23
CA THR A 193 -10.99 25.91 -3.34
C THR A 193 -9.74 25.13 -3.72
N MET A 194 -9.90 24.00 -4.39
CA MET A 194 -8.77 23.20 -4.88
C MET A 194 -8.59 23.44 -6.37
N SER A 195 -7.42 23.95 -6.76
CA SER A 195 -7.02 24.13 -8.16
C SER A 195 -5.93 23.13 -8.57
N LYS A 196 -5.71 22.98 -9.88
CA LYS A 196 -4.61 22.22 -10.48
C LYS A 196 -3.70 23.19 -11.22
N GLU A 197 -2.41 23.18 -10.91
CA GLU A 197 -1.40 24.02 -11.55
C GLU A 197 -0.34 23.16 -12.25
N GLY A 198 0.12 23.61 -13.43
CA GLY A 198 1.23 23.00 -14.20
C GLY A 198 0.80 22.16 -15.41
N CYS A 199 1.59 22.23 -16.50
CA CYS A 199 1.33 21.50 -17.76
C CYS A 199 1.80 20.03 -17.74
N PHE A 200 2.87 19.70 -17.01
CA PHE A 200 3.51 18.37 -17.06
C PHE A 200 3.34 17.54 -15.78
N SER A 201 3.20 18.20 -14.63
CA SER A 201 2.77 17.58 -13.38
C SER A 201 1.70 18.48 -12.77
N THR A 202 0.44 18.03 -12.79
CA THR A 202 -0.67 18.81 -12.23
C THR A 202 -0.56 18.79 -10.70
N LYS A 203 0.08 19.81 -10.13
CA LYS A 203 0.17 20.00 -8.69
C LYS A 203 -1.15 20.53 -8.18
N ARG A 204 -1.69 19.90 -7.14
CA ARG A 204 -2.93 20.37 -6.50
C ARG A 204 -2.59 21.44 -5.48
N VAL A 205 -3.27 22.58 -5.59
CA VAL A 205 -3.04 23.76 -4.75
C VAL A 205 -4.37 24.17 -4.14
N ALA A 206 -4.38 24.42 -2.82
CA ALA A 206 -5.54 25.05 -2.20
C ALA A 206 -5.40 26.58 -2.36
N VAL A 207 -6.44 27.22 -2.87
CA VAL A 207 -6.46 28.67 -3.14
C VAL A 207 -7.49 29.29 -2.21
N ALA A 208 -7.05 30.24 -1.39
CA ALA A 208 -7.90 31.01 -0.50
C ALA A 208 -8.24 32.35 -1.13
N THR A 209 -9.54 32.66 -1.22
CA THR A 209 -10.08 33.85 -1.87
C THR A 209 -10.94 34.63 -0.89
N ASP A 210 -10.83 35.95 -0.88
CA ASP A 210 -11.69 36.83 -0.10
C ASP A 210 -13.13 36.76 -0.63
N ALA A 211 -14.09 36.57 0.27
CA ALA A 211 -15.49 36.38 -0.13
C ALA A 211 -16.18 37.68 -0.59
N ARG A 212 -15.65 38.85 -0.24
CA ARG A 212 -16.21 40.15 -0.60
C ARG A 212 -15.60 40.69 -1.88
N SER A 213 -14.27 40.67 -2.00
CA SER A 213 -13.59 41.21 -3.18
C SER A 213 -13.38 40.19 -4.29
N GLY A 214 -13.32 38.89 -3.96
CA GLY A 214 -12.94 37.84 -4.90
C GLY A 214 -11.42 37.79 -5.15
N ASP A 215 -10.62 38.57 -4.42
CA ASP A 215 -9.17 38.58 -4.56
C ASP A 215 -8.56 37.35 -3.90
N GLU A 216 -7.47 36.86 -4.49
CA GLU A 216 -6.72 35.76 -3.92
C GLU A 216 -5.86 36.23 -2.75
N ILE A 217 -6.02 35.59 -1.60
CA ILE A 217 -5.30 35.92 -0.36
C ILE A 217 -4.01 35.08 -0.27
N ALA A 218 -4.14 33.77 -0.49
CA ALA A 218 -3.05 32.84 -0.28
C ALA A 218 -3.21 31.55 -1.10
N ARG A 219 -2.08 30.88 -1.33
CA ARG A 219 -2.01 29.55 -1.96
C ARG A 219 -1.29 28.56 -1.06
N THR A 220 -1.84 27.37 -0.90
CA THR A 220 -1.23 26.29 -0.11
C THR A 220 -0.86 25.10 -0.99
N ARG A 221 0.42 24.72 -0.95
CA ARG A 221 1.02 23.66 -1.76
C ARG A 221 1.55 22.53 -0.88
N ASP A 222 1.80 21.38 -1.49
CA ASP A 222 2.41 20.25 -0.79
C ASP A 222 3.90 20.51 -0.58
N GLY A 223 4.36 20.30 0.65
CA GLY A 223 5.73 20.49 1.08
C GLY A 223 6.28 19.26 1.81
N HIS A 224 7.58 19.27 2.06
CA HIS A 224 8.26 18.21 2.81
C HIS A 224 9.30 18.79 3.75
N GLU A 225 9.36 18.28 4.97
CA GLU A 225 10.31 18.70 6.00
C GLU A 225 11.09 17.50 6.55
N GLY A 226 12.40 17.68 6.79
CA GLY A 226 13.27 16.71 7.47
C GLY A 226 14.22 15.93 6.54
N ASN A 227 15.47 15.73 7.00
CA ASN A 227 16.55 15.14 6.20
C ASN A 227 16.53 13.59 6.13
N PHE A 228 16.03 12.91 7.17
CA PHE A 228 16.04 11.43 7.24
C PHE A 228 14.65 10.80 7.24
N VAL A 229 13.66 11.47 7.84
CA VAL A 229 12.25 11.07 7.80
C VAL A 229 11.47 12.23 7.22
N GLN A 230 11.21 12.17 5.91
CA GLN A 230 10.44 13.21 5.24
C GLN A 230 9.00 13.21 5.77
N ARG A 231 8.63 14.29 6.46
CA ARG A 231 7.26 14.54 6.91
C ARG A 231 6.58 15.43 5.88
N ARG A 232 5.38 15.03 5.47
CA ARG A 232 4.55 15.84 4.57
C ARG A 232 4.02 17.07 5.31
N THR A 233 4.22 18.23 4.73
CA THR A 233 3.75 19.53 5.21
C THR A 233 2.87 20.19 4.15
N ALA A 234 2.14 21.22 4.54
CA ALA A 234 1.40 22.10 3.64
C ALA A 234 1.92 23.53 3.79
N GLU A 235 2.55 24.03 2.74
CA GLU A 235 3.24 25.32 2.71
C GLU A 235 2.31 26.36 2.11
N THR A 236 2.02 27.43 2.86
CA THR A 236 1.11 28.49 2.42
C THR A 236 1.91 29.74 2.08
N CYS A 237 1.74 30.24 0.86
CA CYS A 237 2.37 31.45 0.35
C CYS A 237 1.32 32.58 0.24
N SER A 238 1.76 33.80 0.51
CA SER A 238 0.96 35.00 0.24
C SER A 238 0.80 35.18 -1.27
N SER A 239 -0.42 35.46 -1.74
CA SER A 239 -0.63 35.73 -3.16
C SER A 239 -0.12 37.12 -3.57
N ALA A 240 0.02 38.04 -2.60
CA ALA A 240 0.54 39.39 -2.85
C ALA A 240 2.07 39.43 -2.97
N THR A 241 2.80 38.70 -2.12
CA THR A 241 4.28 38.75 -2.07
C THR A 241 4.95 37.52 -2.66
N GLY A 242 4.24 36.39 -2.77
CA GLY A 242 4.81 35.11 -3.17
C GLY A 242 5.61 34.40 -2.07
N ASP A 243 5.88 35.07 -0.96
CA ASP A 243 6.66 34.51 0.15
C ASP A 243 5.88 33.43 0.90
N GLN A 244 6.61 32.42 1.38
CA GLN A 244 6.06 31.44 2.30
C GLN A 244 5.74 32.12 3.63
N THR A 245 4.46 32.09 4.01
CA THR A 245 3.96 32.70 5.25
C THR A 245 3.77 31.67 6.34
N HIS A 246 3.34 30.45 5.99
CA HIS A 246 3.01 29.42 6.98
C HIS A 246 3.40 28.01 6.52
N THR A 247 3.66 27.14 7.49
CA THR A 247 3.85 25.71 7.29
C THR A 247 2.88 24.96 8.19
N THR A 248 2.13 24.01 7.60
CA THR A 248 1.13 23.22 8.31
C THR A 248 1.50 21.75 8.34
N ARG A 249 1.44 21.13 9.51
CA ARG A 249 1.74 19.71 9.73
C ARG A 249 0.67 19.02 10.55
N MET A 250 0.54 17.71 10.37
CA MET A 250 -0.30 16.90 11.25
C MET A 250 0.47 16.61 12.55
N ALA A 251 -0.14 16.95 13.69
CA ALA A 251 0.39 16.70 15.03
C ALA A 251 -0.57 15.81 15.84
N GLU A 252 -0.03 15.10 16.83
CA GLU A 252 -0.81 14.36 17.82
C GLU A 252 -0.70 15.05 19.18
N GLN A 253 -1.83 15.38 19.81
CA GLN A 253 -1.88 16.03 21.13
C GLN A 253 -2.67 15.17 22.12
N GLY A 254 -2.20 15.09 23.37
CA GLY A 254 -2.84 14.36 24.48
C GLY A 254 -2.14 13.05 24.87
N VAL A 255 -2.05 12.79 26.18
CA VAL A 255 -1.35 11.63 26.77
C VAL A 255 -2.20 10.35 26.72
N PHE A 256 -3.49 10.44 27.10
CA PHE A 256 -4.41 9.30 27.17
C PHE A 256 -5.30 9.13 25.94
N VAL A 257 -5.65 10.24 25.27
CA VAL A 257 -6.43 10.23 24.01
C VAL A 257 -5.67 11.08 23.00
N ARG A 258 -4.88 10.43 22.14
CA ARG A 258 -4.13 11.10 21.08
C ARG A 258 -5.10 11.64 20.03
N LYS A 259 -5.31 12.96 20.02
CA LYS A 259 -6.11 13.64 19.00
C LYS A 259 -5.20 14.09 17.86
N ARG A 260 -5.57 13.79 16.62
CA ARG A 260 -4.87 14.27 15.41
C ARG A 260 -5.37 15.65 15.00
N LEU A 261 -4.48 16.62 15.02
CA LEU A 261 -4.75 18.03 14.75
C LEU A 261 -3.87 18.50 13.59
N ALA A 262 -4.27 19.58 12.90
CA ALA A 262 -3.34 20.30 12.03
C ALA A 262 -2.80 21.50 12.81
N LYS A 263 -1.48 21.60 12.89
CA LYS A 263 -0.77 22.72 13.49
C LYS A 263 -0.16 23.56 12.37
N THR A 264 -0.51 24.83 12.31
CA THR A 264 -0.04 25.81 11.33
C THR A 264 0.87 26.79 12.06
N GLU A 265 2.13 26.87 11.64
CA GLU A 265 3.18 27.71 12.23
C GLU A 265 3.60 28.74 11.18
N ARG A 266 3.89 29.97 11.61
CA ARG A 266 4.38 31.03 10.72
C ARG A 266 5.83 30.75 10.32
N ALA A 267 6.18 31.01 9.06
CA ALA A 267 7.52 30.74 8.51
C ALA A 267 8.59 31.71 9.04
N SER A 268 8.22 32.94 9.40
CA SER A 268 9.10 33.93 10.02
C SER A 268 8.92 33.94 11.55
N HIS A 269 10.02 33.68 12.27
CA HIS A 269 10.20 33.67 13.72
C HIS A 269 9.02 34.21 14.55
N GLY A 270 8.20 33.30 15.08
CA GLY A 270 7.19 33.57 16.10
C GLY A 270 6.64 32.27 16.68
N GLU A 271 6.51 32.20 18.00
CA GLU A 271 5.95 31.05 18.75
C GLU A 271 4.43 30.91 18.58
N ASP A 272 3.79 31.86 17.90
CA ASP A 272 2.34 31.87 17.67
C ASP A 272 1.94 30.78 16.68
N SER A 273 1.34 29.72 17.21
CA SER A 273 0.83 28.60 16.44
C SER A 273 -0.69 28.62 16.35
N VAL A 274 -1.20 28.22 15.19
CA VAL A 274 -2.64 28.12 14.93
C VAL A 274 -3.01 26.65 14.85
N ILE A 275 -3.97 26.22 15.66
CA ILE A 275 -4.44 24.83 15.70
C ILE A 275 -5.80 24.74 15.02
N SER A 276 -5.87 23.89 13.99
CA SER A 276 -7.12 23.53 13.31
C SER A 276 -7.57 22.14 13.70
N ARG A 277 -8.74 22.05 14.35
CA ARG A 277 -9.35 20.81 14.86
C ARG A 277 -10.71 20.54 14.22
N VAL A 278 -11.01 19.25 14.00
CA VAL A 278 -12.31 18.83 13.45
C VAL A 278 -13.23 18.52 14.62
N VAL A 279 -14.32 19.27 14.76
CA VAL A 279 -15.34 19.09 15.79
C VAL A 279 -16.64 18.61 15.15
N LYS A 280 -17.38 17.79 15.89
CA LYS A 280 -18.71 17.30 15.52
C LYS A 280 -19.74 18.13 16.30
N ARG A 281 -20.62 18.87 15.61
CA ARG A 281 -21.72 19.65 16.22
C ARG A 281 -23.08 19.09 15.79
N GLY A 282 -24.02 19.02 16.73
CA GLY A 282 -25.40 18.56 16.53
C GLY A 282 -25.71 17.18 17.12
N TRP A 283 -26.89 17.05 17.75
CA TRP A 283 -27.37 15.79 18.37
C TRP A 283 -28.00 14.86 17.33
N PHE A 284 -28.88 15.37 16.47
CA PHE A 284 -29.60 14.57 15.45
C PHE A 284 -28.90 14.57 14.07
N PHE A 285 -28.26 15.67 13.68
CA PHE A 285 -27.49 15.78 12.44
C PHE A 285 -26.07 16.23 12.76
N VAL A 286 -25.15 15.26 12.88
CA VAL A 286 -23.75 15.52 13.22
C VAL A 286 -23.03 16.21 12.05
N LYS A 287 -22.89 17.53 12.11
CA LYS A 287 -22.10 18.32 11.14
C LYS A 287 -20.63 18.33 11.57
N LYS A 288 -19.72 18.07 10.63
CA LYS A 288 -18.27 18.19 10.85
C LYS A 288 -17.84 19.62 10.51
N VAL A 289 -17.29 20.30 11.50
CA VAL A 289 -16.82 21.68 11.42
C VAL A 289 -15.31 21.69 11.70
N ILE A 290 -14.57 22.55 11.03
CA ILE A 290 -13.17 22.83 11.38
C ILE A 290 -13.17 24.11 12.20
N GLU A 291 -12.78 24.00 13.46
CA GLU A 291 -12.56 25.13 14.37
C GLU A 291 -11.06 25.44 14.38
N THR A 292 -10.72 26.71 14.25
CA THR A 292 -9.35 27.19 14.16
C THR A 292 -9.08 28.20 15.28
N ASP A 293 -8.27 27.79 16.25
CA ASP A 293 -7.92 28.56 17.44
C ASP A 293 -6.43 28.92 17.43
N ARG A 294 -6.07 30.04 18.06
CA ARG A 294 -4.66 30.30 18.40
C ARG A 294 -4.32 29.47 19.64
N GLU A 295 -3.13 28.88 19.65
CA GLU A 295 -2.59 28.16 20.81
C GLU A 295 -2.35 29.11 21.99
#